data_AF-A0A961A3K3-F1
#
_entry.id   AF-A0A961A3K3-F1
#
_cell.length_a   1.000
_cell.length_b   1.000
_cell.length_c   1.000
_cell.angle_alpha   90.00
_cell.angle_beta   90.00
_cell.angle_gamma   90.00
#
_symmetry.space_group_name_H-M   'P 1'
#
loop_
_entity.id
_entity.type
_entity.pdbx_description
1 polymer ?
#
loop_
_entity_poly.entity_id
_entity_poly.type
_entity_poly.pdbx_seq_one_letter_code
_entity_poly.pdbx_strand_id
1 'polypeptide(L)'
;MLGRIADEIWQRNNQVYSNVSNDLYRIMPNHLHALLLLEHHGADAERPPKLGTVINSFKGAVTKEARLTTGIPGLAIWQNGFHEKIVNSEASLNRIRQYILYNPHLDELRRTGGA
;
A
#
# COMPACT_ATOMS: atom_id res chain seq x y z
N MET A 1 -15.70 -0.50 6.55
CA MET A 1 -16.03 0.48 5.49
C MET A 1 -14.77 1.05 4.82
N LEU A 2 -13.94 1.84 5.53
CA LEU A 2 -12.71 2.42 4.95
C LEU A 2 -11.75 1.37 4.35
N GLY A 3 -11.57 0.23 5.03
CA GLY A 3 -10.77 -0.87 4.49
C GLY A 3 -11.28 -1.42 3.15
N ARG A 4 -12.61 -1.44 2.92
CA ARG A 4 -13.20 -1.88 1.65
C ARG A 4 -12.92 -0.88 0.52
N ILE A 5 -13.07 0.41 0.82
CA ILE A 5 -12.73 1.50 -0.13
C ILE A 5 -11.24 1.44 -0.49
N ALA A 6 -10.38 1.26 0.51
CA ALA A 6 -8.95 1.11 0.30
C ALA A 6 -8.64 -0.11 -0.60
N ASP A 7 -9.30 -1.24 -0.37
CA ASP A 7 -9.13 -2.47 -1.15
C ASP A 7 -9.52 -2.28 -2.62
N GLU A 8 -10.72 -1.77 -2.86
CA GLU A 8 -11.24 -1.51 -4.20
C GLU A 8 -10.32 -0.56 -4.99
N ILE A 9 -9.80 0.49 -4.35
CA ILE A 9 -8.91 1.46 -5.00
C ILE A 9 -7.52 0.87 -5.19
N TRP A 10 -7.00 0.11 -4.24
CA TRP A 10 -5.68 -0.52 -4.35
C TRP A 10 -5.64 -1.51 -5.53
N GLN A 11 -6.70 -2.28 -5.72
CA GLN A 11 -6.83 -3.22 -6.85
C GLN A 11 -6.88 -2.48 -8.20
N ARG A 12 -7.56 -1.34 -8.28
CA ARG A 12 -7.58 -0.50 -9.49
C ARG A 12 -6.25 0.19 -9.78
N ASN A 13 -5.43 0.46 -8.75
CA ASN A 13 -4.15 1.15 -8.92
C ASN A 13 -3.18 0.38 -9.84
N ASN A 14 -3.23 -0.95 -9.83
CA ASN A 14 -2.49 -1.79 -10.78
C ASN A 14 -2.85 -1.55 -12.25
N GLN A 15 -4.02 -0.99 -12.53
CA GLN A 15 -4.46 -0.69 -13.90
C GLN A 15 -3.97 0.68 -14.37
N VAL A 16 -3.53 1.54 -13.44
CA VAL A 16 -3.09 2.91 -13.74
C VAL A 16 -1.63 2.95 -14.19
N TYR A 17 -0.80 2.07 -13.64
CA TYR A 17 0.63 2.03 -13.93
C TYR A 17 1.04 0.65 -14.44
N SER A 18 1.28 0.54 -15.75
CA SER A 18 1.67 -0.72 -16.40
C SER A 18 2.99 -1.31 -15.86
N ASN A 19 3.82 -0.48 -15.25
CA ASN A 19 5.15 -0.84 -14.74
C ASN A 19 5.17 -1.04 -13.21
N VAL A 20 3.99 -1.15 -12.59
CA VAL A 20 3.81 -1.37 -11.15
C VAL A 20 2.92 -2.58 -10.96
N SER A 21 3.48 -3.64 -10.38
CA SER A 21 2.76 -4.86 -10.07
C SER A 21 2.61 -5.03 -8.56
N ASN A 22 1.39 -5.28 -8.08
CA ASN A 22 1.15 -5.75 -6.72
C ASN A 22 1.54 -7.23 -6.62
N ASP A 23 2.66 -7.54 -5.95
CA ASP A 23 3.03 -8.92 -5.63
C ASP A 23 2.14 -9.46 -4.51
N LEU A 24 2.07 -8.73 -3.40
CA LEU A 24 1.24 -9.10 -2.25
C LEU A 24 0.85 -7.86 -1.45
N TYR A 25 -0.36 -7.83 -0.92
CA TYR A 25 -0.77 -6.78 0.02
C TYR A 25 -1.79 -7.30 1.04
N ARG A 26 -1.91 -6.57 2.14
CA ARG A 26 -2.89 -6.80 3.20
C ARG A 26 -3.39 -5.48 3.74
N ILE A 27 -4.71 -5.34 3.81
CA ILE A 27 -5.38 -4.22 4.49
C ILE A 27 -5.75 -4.65 5.90
N MET A 28 -5.29 -3.85 6.86
CA MET A 28 -5.61 -3.95 8.27
C MET A 28 -6.47 -2.77 8.71
N PRO A 29 -7.15 -2.83 9.87
CA PRO A 29 -8.00 -1.75 10.34
C PRO A 29 -7.30 -0.39 10.43
N ASN A 30 -5.98 -0.38 10.71
CA ASN A 30 -5.19 0.84 10.96
C ASN A 30 -4.04 1.08 9.94
N HIS A 31 -3.66 0.10 9.11
CA HIS A 31 -2.58 0.27 8.13
C HIS A 31 -2.74 -0.68 6.93
N LEU A 32 -1.94 -0.45 5.90
CA LEU A 32 -1.78 -1.32 4.74
C LEU A 32 -0.31 -1.74 4.64
N HIS A 33 -0.08 -3.03 4.45
CA HIS A 33 1.22 -3.55 4.01
C HIS A 33 1.11 -3.96 2.55
N ALA A 34 2.05 -3.53 1.73
CA ALA A 34 2.13 -3.94 0.34
C ALA A 34 3.57 -4.19 -0.08
N LEU A 35 3.71 -5.14 -0.98
CA LEU A 35 4.92 -5.51 -1.68
C LEU A 35 4.68 -5.25 -3.15
N LEU A 36 5.44 -4.28 -3.68
CA LEU A 36 5.33 -3.80 -5.04
C LEU A 36 6.56 -4.22 -5.83
N LEU A 37 6.34 -4.62 -7.07
CA LEU A 37 7.38 -4.77 -8.07
C LEU A 37 7.31 -3.59 -9.03
N LEU A 38 8.41 -2.84 -9.13
CA LEU A 38 8.57 -1.74 -10.07
C LEU A 38 9.46 -2.22 -11.20
N GLU A 39 8.87 -2.45 -12.37
CA GLU A 39 9.56 -3.03 -13.50
C GLU A 39 10.01 -1.98 -14.51
N HIS A 40 11.13 -2.23 -15.15
CA HIS A 40 11.61 -1.44 -16.26
C HIS A 40 12.00 -2.40 -17.39
N HIS A 41 11.13 -2.51 -18.38
CA HIS A 41 11.21 -3.53 -19.43
C HIS A 41 12.06 -3.04 -20.61
N GLY A 42 13.39 -3.07 -20.47
CA GLY A 42 14.32 -2.70 -21.54
C GLY A 42 14.65 -1.21 -21.59
N ALA A 43 15.68 -0.85 -22.37
CA ALA A 43 16.28 0.49 -22.38
C ALA A 43 15.32 1.61 -22.86
N ASP A 44 14.37 1.26 -23.74
CA ASP A 44 13.41 2.22 -24.32
C ASP A 44 12.05 2.22 -23.60
N ALA A 45 11.85 1.40 -22.56
CA ALA A 45 10.61 1.40 -21.81
C ALA A 45 10.46 2.67 -20.96
N GLU A 46 9.21 3.07 -20.75
CA GLU A 46 8.92 4.14 -19.79
C GLU A 46 9.46 3.76 -18.40
N ARG A 47 10.07 4.71 -17.70
CA ARG A 47 10.54 4.45 -16.34
C ARG A 47 9.34 4.22 -15.42
N PRO A 48 9.42 3.28 -14.47
CA PRO A 48 8.36 3.14 -13.49
C PRO A 48 8.19 4.47 -12.72
N PRO A 49 6.96 4.81 -12.31
CA PRO A 49 6.71 5.99 -11.50
C PRO A 49 7.48 5.89 -10.18
N LYS A 50 7.83 7.05 -9.60
CA LYS A 50 8.36 7.09 -8.24
C LYS A 50 7.32 6.47 -7.29
N LEU A 51 7.78 5.67 -6.32
CA LEU A 51 6.90 5.04 -5.34
C LEU A 51 5.99 6.05 -4.63
N GLY A 52 6.53 7.20 -4.23
CA GLY A 52 5.75 8.27 -3.62
C GLY A 52 4.60 8.79 -4.50
N THR A 53 4.74 8.81 -5.83
CA THR A 53 3.66 9.19 -6.75
C THR A 53 2.51 8.19 -6.68
N VAL A 54 2.83 6.89 -6.71
CA VAL A 54 1.85 5.80 -6.63
C VAL A 54 1.09 5.88 -5.30
N ILE A 55 1.82 6.02 -4.18
CA ILE A 55 1.22 6.08 -2.84
C ILE A 55 0.37 7.35 -2.65
N ASN A 56 0.81 8.50 -3.17
CA ASN A 56 0.03 9.75 -3.08
C ASN A 56 -1.28 9.67 -3.87
N SER A 57 -1.24 9.11 -5.09
CA SER A 57 -2.42 8.89 -5.91
C SER A 57 -3.43 7.98 -5.17
N PHE A 58 -2.95 6.86 -4.63
CA PHE A 58 -3.75 5.94 -3.84
C PHE A 58 -4.40 6.61 -2.61
N LYS A 59 -3.60 7.28 -1.77
CA LYS A 59 -4.09 7.95 -0.55
C LYS A 59 -5.13 9.03 -0.87
N GLY A 60 -4.91 9.79 -1.94
CA GLY A 60 -5.82 10.82 -2.42
C GLY A 60 -7.16 10.24 -2.88
N ALA A 61 -7.12 9.18 -3.69
CA ALA A 61 -8.31 8.49 -4.17
C ALA A 61 -9.16 7.92 -3.02
N VAL A 62 -8.53 7.24 -2.05
CA VAL A 62 -9.23 6.72 -0.87
C VAL A 62 -9.87 7.83 -0.05
N THR A 63 -9.15 8.93 0.14
CA THR A 63 -9.67 10.09 0.89
C THR A 63 -10.89 10.70 0.19
N LYS A 64 -10.83 10.83 -1.13
CA LYS A 64 -11.94 11.34 -1.93
C LYS A 64 -13.17 10.44 -1.81
N GLU A 65 -13.01 9.14 -2.06
CA GLU A 65 -14.12 8.18 -2.04
C GLU A 65 -14.75 8.05 -0.64
N ALA A 66 -13.91 8.02 0.41
CA ALA A 66 -14.37 7.97 1.78
C ALA A 66 -15.17 9.23 2.18
N ARG A 67 -14.75 10.43 1.75
CA ARG A 67 -15.49 11.67 2.03
C ARG A 67 -16.83 11.69 1.29
N LEU A 68 -16.87 11.23 0.04
CA LEU A 68 -18.12 11.11 -0.72
C LEU A 68 -19.08 10.10 -0.08
N THR A 69 -18.56 8.95 0.37
CA THR A 69 -19.37 7.88 0.97
C THR A 69 -19.86 8.23 2.37
N THR A 70 -19.02 8.89 3.18
CA THR A 70 -19.35 9.21 4.59
C THR A 70 -20.10 10.52 4.74
N GLY A 71 -19.96 11.44 3.77
CA GLY A 71 -20.46 12.81 3.87
C GLY A 71 -19.71 13.67 4.89
N ILE A 72 -18.59 13.21 5.46
CA ILE A 72 -17.82 13.93 6.49
C ILE A 72 -16.79 14.87 5.81
N PRO A 73 -16.98 16.19 5.83
CA PRO A 73 -16.00 17.13 5.30
C PRO A 73 -14.73 17.08 6.15
N GLY A 74 -13.57 17.16 5.49
CA GLY A 74 -12.29 17.20 6.20
C GLY A 74 -11.86 15.90 6.87
N LEU A 75 -12.57 14.77 6.66
CA LEU A 75 -12.18 13.46 7.20
C LEU A 75 -10.69 13.19 6.91
N ALA A 76 -9.91 13.00 7.97
CA ALA A 76 -8.50 12.67 7.93
C ALA A 76 -8.34 11.16 8.15
N ILE A 77 -7.73 10.49 7.17
CA ILE A 77 -7.63 9.01 7.14
C ILE A 77 -6.18 8.56 7.32
N TRP A 78 -5.23 9.31 6.76
CA TRP A 78 -3.84 8.89 6.65
C TRP A 78 -2.96 9.65 7.62
N GLN A 79 -1.97 8.95 8.19
CA GLN A 79 -0.79 9.58 8.76
C GLN A 79 0.11 10.12 7.63
N ASN A 80 0.94 11.12 7.96
CA ASN A 80 1.91 11.71 7.04
C ASN A 80 2.98 10.68 6.63
N GLY A 81 3.36 10.70 5.34
CA GLY A 81 4.40 9.82 4.81
C GLY A 81 4.00 8.34 4.75
N PHE A 82 4.98 7.48 4.48
CA PHE A 82 4.83 6.03 4.48
C PHE A 82 6.21 5.39 4.73
N HIS A 83 6.22 4.14 5.19
CA HIS A 83 7.45 3.38 5.38
C HIS A 83 7.73 2.54 4.13
N GLU A 84 8.95 2.65 3.60
CA GLU A 84 9.40 1.89 2.43
C GLU A 84 10.69 1.12 2.75
N LYS A 85 10.88 -0.01 2.05
CA LYS A 85 12.10 -0.81 2.14
C LYS A 85 12.34 -1.52 0.83
N ILE A 86 13.55 -1.38 0.28
CA ILE A 86 13.97 -2.11 -0.92
C ILE A 86 14.26 -3.57 -0.54
N VAL A 87 13.70 -4.50 -1.32
CA VAL A 87 13.93 -5.93 -1.16
C VAL A 87 14.81 -6.41 -2.31
N ASN A 88 16.00 -6.89 -1.98
CA ASN A 88 17.05 -7.23 -2.95
C ASN A 88 17.56 -8.67 -2.82
N SER A 89 16.88 -9.51 -2.03
CA SER A 89 17.20 -10.93 -1.92
C SER A 89 15.96 -11.79 -1.78
N GLU A 90 16.00 -12.97 -2.39
CA GLU A 90 14.90 -13.93 -2.35
C GLU A 90 14.54 -14.33 -0.91
N ALA A 91 15.53 -14.56 -0.06
CA ALA A 91 15.30 -14.85 1.35
C ALA A 91 14.53 -13.73 2.07
N SER A 92 14.81 -12.46 1.75
CA SER A 92 14.07 -11.32 2.32
C SER A 92 12.68 -11.19 1.73
N LEU A 93 12.54 -11.45 0.42
CA LEU A 93 11.26 -11.47 -0.27
C LEU A 93 10.30 -12.48 0.36
N ASN A 94 10.77 -13.72 0.54
CA ASN A 94 9.97 -14.79 1.13
C ASN A 94 9.57 -14.49 2.58
N ARG A 95 10.48 -13.93 3.39
CA ARG A 95 10.14 -13.47 4.75
C ARG A 95 9.07 -12.39 4.77
N ILE A 96 9.17 -11.40 3.87
CA ILE A 96 8.19 -10.31 3.79
C ILE A 96 6.84 -10.83 3.32
N ARG A 97 6.81 -11.72 2.33
CA ARG A 97 5.57 -12.39 1.90
C ARG A 97 4.91 -13.15 3.05
N GLN A 98 5.69 -13.95 3.79
CA GLN A 98 5.19 -14.66 4.97
C GLN A 98 4.68 -13.69 6.04
N TYR A 99 5.39 -12.59 6.29
CA TYR A 99 4.97 -11.58 7.24
C TYR A 99 3.61 -10.97 6.88
N ILE A 100 3.45 -10.54 5.63
CA ILE A 100 2.20 -9.95 5.12
C ILE A 100 1.04 -10.96 5.17
N LEU A 101 1.30 -12.24 4.87
CA LEU A 101 0.28 -13.30 4.90
C LEU A 101 -0.15 -13.70 6.31
N TYR A 102 0.82 -13.93 7.21
CA TYR A 102 0.58 -14.68 8.45
C TYR A 102 0.69 -13.87 9.73
N ASN A 103 1.34 -12.70 9.71
CA ASN A 103 1.57 -11.93 10.92
C ASN A 103 1.11 -10.46 10.91
N PRO A 104 -0.10 -10.15 10.39
CA PRO A 104 -0.59 -8.78 10.42
C PRO A 104 -0.86 -8.21 11.84
N HIS A 105 -0.98 -9.05 12.87
CA HIS A 105 -1.29 -8.61 14.25
C HIS A 105 -0.06 -8.23 15.08
N LEU A 106 1.14 -8.63 14.66
CA LEU A 106 2.36 -8.44 15.47
C LEU A 106 2.79 -6.96 15.53
N ASP A 107 2.55 -6.18 14.47
CA ASP A 107 2.76 -4.72 14.48
C ASP A 107 1.70 -3.98 15.30
N GLU A 108 0.48 -4.50 15.40
CA GLU A 108 -0.58 -3.95 16.23
C GLU A 108 -0.24 -4.14 17.72
N LEU A 109 0.15 -5.36 18.11
CA LEU A 109 0.62 -5.70 19.47
C LEU A 109 1.88 -4.91 19.88
N ARG A 110 2.85 -4.73 18.98
CA ARG A 110 4.07 -3.95 19.25
C ARG A 110 3.80 -2.45 19.40
N ARG A 111 2.74 -1.93 18.79
CA ARG A 111 2.35 -0.51 18.90
C ARG A 111 1.42 -0.24 20.08
N THR A 112 0.65 -1.22 20.54
CA THR A 112 -0.27 -1.09 21.68
C THR A 112 0.28 -1.65 23.00
N GLY A 113 1.41 -2.35 22.98
CA GLY A 113 1.97 -3.04 24.14
C GLY A 113 3.48 -2.87 24.27
N GLY A 114 3.88 -1.69 24.75
CA GLY A 114 5.15 -1.46 25.42
C GLY A 114 4.86 -0.80 26.77
N ALA A 115 4.46 -1.61 27.74
CA ALA A 115 4.44 -1.30 29.16
C ALA A 115 5.39 -2.27 29.86
#